data_AF-A0A4Z1FUM1-F1
#
_entry.id   AF-A0A4Z1FUM1-F1
#
_cell.length_a   1.000
_cell.length_b   1.000
_cell.length_c   1.000
_cell.angle_alpha   90.00
_cell.angle_beta   90.00
_cell.angle_gamma   90.00
#
_symmetry.space_group_name_H-M   'P 1'
#
loop_
_entity.id
_entity.type
_entity.pdbx_description
1 polymer ?
#
loop_
_entity_poly.entity_id
_entity_poly.type
_entity_poly.pdbx_seq_one_letter_code
_entity_poly.pdbx_strand_id
1 'polypeptide(L)'
;MTVGFVGGVFWTTWKGGLDALSLYTYFSLAALFQEPLRAQLANVKQFLLQSARRLFNHICAISLHTEEREAPTIGSETLKKKPLTTENAQISVNNLPVLALATKNQVNFLDDVRFDITTASLNIIISPVGCGKSTLLCTLLVETILSSGAIHIRRDNMAFCHQNA
;
A
#
# COMPACT_ATOMS: atom_id res chain seq x y z
N MET A 1 45.39 -20.77 14.08
CA MET A 1 46.84 -20.61 13.80
C MET A 1 47.28 -19.14 14.01
N THR A 2 46.83 -18.50 15.10
CA THR A 2 47.00 -17.04 15.33
C THR A 2 47.63 -16.70 16.69
N VAL A 3 47.78 -17.69 17.58
CA VAL A 3 48.30 -17.46 18.95
C VAL A 3 49.84 -17.37 18.96
N GLY A 4 50.53 -18.06 18.04
CA GLY A 4 52.01 -18.11 18.02
C GLY A 4 52.70 -16.82 17.53
N PHE A 5 52.06 -16.05 16.65
CA PHE A 5 52.63 -14.81 16.13
C PHE A 5 52.63 -13.67 17.16
N VAL A 6 51.67 -13.68 18.09
CA VAL A 6 51.53 -12.65 19.13
C VAL A 6 52.66 -12.76 20.15
N GLY A 7 53.09 -13.98 20.50
CA GLY A 7 54.23 -14.19 21.40
C GLY A 7 55.57 -13.65 20.86
N GLY A 8 55.76 -13.68 19.54
CA GLY A 8 56.97 -13.16 18.88
C GLY A 8 57.05 -11.63 18.86
N VAL A 9 55.91 -10.95 18.68
CA VAL A 9 55.85 -9.47 18.75
C VAL A 9 55.99 -9.00 20.19
N PHE A 10 55.45 -9.76 21.14
CA PHE A 10 55.43 -9.46 22.59
C PHE A 10 56.82 -9.34 23.22
N TRP A 11 57.80 -10.11 22.75
CA TRP A 11 59.17 -10.05 23.26
C TRP A 11 59.88 -8.72 22.95
N THR A 12 59.41 -7.96 21.96
CA THR A 12 60.11 -6.76 21.45
C THR A 12 59.66 -5.43 22.08
N THR A 13 58.55 -5.41 22.82
CA THR A 13 57.94 -4.17 23.39
C THR A 13 58.08 -4.01 24.90
N TRP A 14 58.85 -4.87 25.59
CA TRP A 14 59.02 -4.84 27.05
C TRP A 14 59.95 -3.69 27.51
N LYS A 15 59.47 -2.44 27.42
CA LYS A 15 60.12 -1.28 28.05
C LYS A 15 59.17 -0.37 28.84
N GLY A 16 57.92 -0.76 29.07
CA GLY A 16 56.95 0.09 29.77
C GLY A 16 55.84 -0.68 30.49
N GLY A 17 56.13 -1.23 31.67
CA GLY A 17 55.18 -1.37 32.79
C GLY A 17 53.97 -2.32 32.67
N LEU A 18 53.69 -2.93 31.53
CA LEU A 18 52.57 -3.86 31.39
C LEU A 18 52.99 -5.31 31.70
N ASP A 19 52.51 -5.82 32.82
CA ASP A 19 52.73 -7.19 33.28
C ASP A 19 52.03 -8.21 32.35
N ALA A 20 52.72 -9.30 32.06
CA ALA A 20 52.25 -10.33 31.14
C ALA A 20 50.95 -11.01 31.63
N LEU A 21 50.76 -11.10 32.94
CA LEU A 21 49.55 -11.63 33.54
C LEU A 21 48.34 -10.73 33.28
N SER A 22 48.56 -9.41 33.31
CA SER A 22 47.51 -8.42 33.03
C SER A 22 47.09 -8.48 31.55
N LEU A 23 48.04 -8.60 30.63
CA LEU A 23 47.76 -8.73 29.19
C LEU A 23 47.01 -10.03 28.85
N TYR A 24 47.38 -11.15 29.47
CA TYR A 24 46.63 -12.41 29.31
C TYR A 24 45.19 -12.28 29.79
N THR A 25 44.98 -11.58 30.90
CA THR A 25 43.65 -11.33 31.47
C THR A 25 42.81 -10.44 30.53
N TYR A 26 43.38 -9.35 30.00
CA TYR A 26 42.69 -8.49 29.02
C TYR A 26 42.35 -9.23 27.72
N PHE A 27 43.26 -10.06 27.21
CA PHE A 27 43.03 -10.83 25.99
C PHE A 27 41.95 -11.91 26.20
N SER A 28 41.95 -12.55 27.37
CA SER A 28 40.93 -13.52 27.76
C SER A 28 39.55 -12.87 27.90
N LEU A 29 39.47 -11.68 28.51
CA LEU A 29 38.25 -10.89 28.56
C LEU A 29 37.77 -10.48 27.16
N ALA A 30 38.66 -9.96 26.32
CA ALA A 30 38.31 -9.58 24.95
C ALA A 30 37.78 -10.77 24.14
N ALA A 31 38.40 -11.95 24.27
CA ALA A 31 37.94 -13.18 23.64
C ALA A 31 36.55 -13.62 24.16
N LEU A 32 36.31 -13.46 25.46
CA LEU A 32 35.02 -13.78 26.11
C LEU A 32 33.88 -12.86 25.62
N PHE A 33 34.17 -11.58 25.36
CA PHE A 33 33.18 -10.63 24.85
C PHE A 33 32.95 -10.71 23.34
N GLN A 34 33.86 -11.33 22.58
CA GLN A 34 33.80 -11.34 21.13
C GLN A 34 32.65 -12.23 20.59
N GLU A 35 32.42 -13.38 21.22
CA GLU A 35 31.35 -14.30 20.83
C GLU A 35 29.93 -13.76 21.08
N PRO A 36 29.58 -13.23 22.28
CA PRO A 36 28.25 -12.66 22.48
C PRO A 36 28.00 -11.43 21.59
N LEU A 37 29.02 -10.61 21.33
CA LEU A 37 28.88 -9.43 20.47
C LEU A 37 28.62 -9.83 19.01
N ARG A 38 29.30 -10.87 18.50
CA ARG A 38 29.01 -11.43 17.17
C ARG A 38 27.61 -12.01 17.08
N ALA A 39 27.15 -12.72 18.11
CA ALA A 39 25.80 -13.27 18.16
C ALA A 39 24.74 -12.17 18.12
N GLN A 40 24.92 -11.09 18.89
CA GLN A 40 24.00 -9.94 18.88
C GLN A 40 23.95 -9.25 17.51
N LEU A 41 25.12 -9.03 16.89
CA LEU A 41 25.19 -8.42 15.56
C LEU A 41 24.51 -9.30 14.49
N ALA A 42 24.65 -10.62 14.58
CA ALA A 42 23.98 -11.55 13.67
C ALA A 42 22.45 -11.51 13.84
N ASN A 43 21.96 -11.48 15.09
CA ASN A 43 20.52 -11.41 15.38
C ASN A 43 19.90 -10.10 14.88
N VAL A 44 20.57 -8.96 15.07
CA VAL A 44 20.08 -7.66 14.56
C VAL A 44 20.00 -7.67 13.03
N LYS A 45 21.02 -8.22 12.35
CA LYS A 45 21.00 -8.36 10.89
C LYS A 45 19.86 -9.24 10.41
N GLN A 46 19.64 -10.39 11.05
CA GLN A 46 18.54 -11.29 10.71
C GLN A 46 17.18 -10.65 10.94
N PHE A 47 17.01 -9.93 12.06
CA PHE A 47 15.78 -9.21 12.36
C PHE A 47 15.47 -8.12 11.33
N LEU A 48 16.46 -7.30 10.98
CA LEU A 48 16.30 -6.26 9.95
C LEU A 48 15.92 -6.87 8.60
N LEU A 49 16.58 -7.96 8.18
CA LEU A 49 16.27 -8.61 6.91
C LEU A 49 14.86 -9.25 6.91
N GLN A 50 14.47 -9.88 8.01
CA GLN A 50 13.14 -10.48 8.17
C GLN A 50 12.03 -9.42 8.18
N SER A 51 12.25 -8.31 8.89
CA SER A 51 11.30 -7.19 8.94
C SER A 51 11.12 -6.54 7.56
N ALA A 52 12.21 -6.29 6.84
CA ALA A 52 12.17 -5.76 5.48
C ALA A 52 11.45 -6.73 4.51
N ARG A 53 11.74 -8.03 4.61
CA ARG A 53 11.07 -9.05 3.80
C ARG A 53 9.57 -9.13 4.10
N ARG A 54 9.16 -8.99 5.36
CA ARG A 54 7.75 -8.99 5.75
C ARG A 54 7.00 -7.80 5.16
N LEU A 55 7.59 -6.60 5.21
CA LEU A 55 7.02 -5.40 4.60
C LEU A 55 6.90 -5.56 3.08
N PHE A 56 7.98 -6.00 2.44
CA PHE A 56 8.01 -6.22 1.00
C PHE A 56 6.94 -7.22 0.56
N ASN A 57 6.83 -8.37 1.22
CA ASN A 57 5.82 -9.38 0.92
C ASN A 57 4.40 -8.84 1.10
N HIS A 58 4.16 -8.01 2.12
CA HIS A 58 2.85 -7.43 2.38
C HIS A 58 2.45 -6.42 1.29
N ILE A 59 3.38 -5.57 0.86
CA ILE A 59 3.15 -4.61 -0.22
C ILE A 59 2.94 -5.35 -1.55
N CYS A 60 3.78 -6.36 -1.84
CA CYS A 60 3.63 -7.17 -3.05
C CYS A 60 2.28 -7.88 -3.08
N ALA A 61 1.80 -8.44 -1.96
CA ALA A 61 0.49 -9.06 -1.89
C ALA A 61 -0.64 -8.07 -2.25
N ILE A 62 -0.59 -6.83 -1.75
CA ILE A 62 -1.58 -5.79 -2.10
C ILE A 62 -1.49 -5.42 -3.59
N SER A 63 -0.27 -5.27 -4.11
CA SER A 63 -0.04 -4.91 -5.51
C SER A 63 -0.50 -6.01 -6.48
N LEU A 64 -0.28 -7.29 -6.13
CA LEU A 64 -0.70 -8.44 -6.96
C LEU A 64 -2.22 -8.57 -7.03
N HIS A 65 -2.92 -8.28 -5.92
CA HIS A 65 -4.39 -8.21 -5.91
C HIS A 65 -4.96 -6.99 -6.65
N THR A 66 -4.12 -6.09 -7.16
CA THR A 66 -4.57 -4.94 -7.96
C THR A 66 -4.61 -5.25 -9.46
N GLU A 67 -3.91 -6.27 -9.97
CA GLU A 67 -3.86 -6.58 -11.41
C GLU A 67 -5.04 -7.40 -11.94
N GLU A 68 -5.82 -8.08 -11.10
CA GLU A 68 -7.11 -8.64 -11.51
C GLU A 68 -8.24 -7.60 -11.57
N ARG A 69 -7.93 -6.32 -11.32
CA ARG A 69 -8.81 -5.24 -11.75
C ARG A 69 -8.64 -5.10 -13.25
N GLU A 70 -9.43 -5.86 -14.00
CA GLU A 70 -9.91 -5.37 -15.28
C GLU A 70 -10.34 -3.93 -15.03
N ALA A 71 -9.62 -2.98 -15.65
CA ALA A 71 -10.09 -1.61 -15.71
C ALA A 71 -11.56 -1.72 -16.12
N PRO A 72 -12.52 -1.09 -15.39
CA PRO A 72 -13.90 -1.10 -15.83
C PRO A 72 -13.83 -0.68 -17.29
N THR A 73 -14.30 -1.53 -18.20
CA THR A 73 -14.10 -1.38 -19.63
C THR A 73 -14.79 -0.10 -20.07
N ILE A 74 -14.07 1.02 -19.93
CA ILE A 74 -14.41 2.30 -20.49
C ILE A 74 -13.96 2.16 -21.93
N GLY A 75 -14.82 1.52 -22.73
CA GLY A 75 -14.60 1.30 -24.14
C GLY A 75 -14.31 2.62 -24.84
N SER A 76 -13.04 2.83 -25.12
CA SER A 76 -12.53 3.70 -26.18
C SER A 76 -12.54 2.90 -27.48
N GLU A 77 -13.68 2.34 -27.90
CA GLU A 77 -13.79 1.73 -29.23
C GLU A 77 -15.14 2.05 -29.88
N THR A 78 -15.03 2.82 -30.94
CA THR A 78 -15.88 2.89 -32.12
C THR A 78 -16.86 1.72 -32.32
N LEU A 79 -18.15 2.07 -32.19
CA LEU A 79 -19.28 1.59 -32.99
C LEU A 79 -19.67 0.09 -32.90
N LYS A 80 -20.61 -0.22 -31.98
CA LYS A 80 -21.83 -0.96 -32.33
C LYS A 80 -23.07 -0.29 -31.73
N LYS A 81 -23.91 0.23 -32.63
CA LYS A 81 -25.22 0.85 -32.39
C LYS A 81 -26.12 -0.01 -31.49
N LYS A 82 -26.52 0.55 -30.34
CA LYS A 82 -27.91 0.52 -29.86
C LYS A 82 -28.24 1.96 -29.45
N PRO A 83 -29.25 2.61 -30.04
CA PRO A 83 -29.53 4.02 -29.77
C PRO A 83 -30.20 4.11 -28.39
N LEU A 84 -29.51 4.74 -27.44
CA LEU A 84 -30.17 5.34 -26.29
C LEU A 84 -30.15 6.85 -26.54
N THR A 85 -31.26 7.29 -27.11
CA THR A 85 -31.70 8.66 -27.31
C THR A 85 -31.60 9.48 -26.03
N THR A 86 -30.46 10.09 -25.73
CA THR A 86 -30.38 11.27 -24.86
C THR A 86 -29.15 12.10 -25.22
N GLU A 87 -29.24 12.87 -26.32
CA GLU A 87 -28.15 13.70 -26.85
C GLU A 87 -27.63 14.77 -25.87
N ASN A 88 -28.32 14.96 -24.73
CA ASN A 88 -27.99 15.96 -23.71
C ASN A 88 -27.56 15.38 -22.35
N ALA A 89 -27.37 14.07 -22.20
CA ALA A 89 -26.91 13.50 -20.93
C ALA A 89 -25.39 13.72 -20.75
N GLN A 90 -24.99 14.39 -19.68
CA GLN A 90 -23.59 14.58 -19.28
C GLN A 90 -23.07 13.41 -18.43
N ILE A 91 -23.93 12.90 -17.55
CA ILE A 91 -23.66 11.74 -16.68
C ILE A 91 -24.87 10.80 -16.80
N SER A 92 -24.63 9.52 -17.09
CA SER A 92 -25.65 8.47 -17.10
C SER A 92 -25.16 7.29 -16.26
N VAL A 93 -25.94 6.92 -15.26
CA VAL A 93 -25.63 5.84 -14.32
C VAL A 93 -26.70 4.77 -14.44
N ASN A 94 -26.29 3.56 -14.83
CA ASN A 94 -27.18 2.42 -15.01
C ASN A 94 -26.83 1.30 -14.03
N ASN A 95 -27.72 1.09 -13.06
CA ASN A 95 -27.74 -0.02 -12.11
C ASN A 95 -26.41 -0.21 -11.39
N LEU A 96 -26.15 0.64 -10.39
CA LEU A 96 -24.83 0.74 -9.73
C LEU A 96 -24.77 0.09 -8.33
N PRO A 97 -24.47 -1.21 -8.22
CA PRO A 97 -24.11 -1.83 -6.96
C PRO A 97 -22.66 -1.49 -6.57
N VAL A 98 -22.49 -0.78 -5.45
CA VAL A 98 -21.18 -0.46 -4.87
C VAL A 98 -20.94 -1.29 -3.61
N LEU A 99 -19.84 -2.05 -3.60
CA LEU A 99 -19.49 -2.92 -2.48
C LEU A 99 -18.78 -2.14 -1.37
N ALA A 100 -19.20 -2.37 -0.12
CA ALA A 100 -18.45 -1.89 1.04
C ALA A 100 -17.17 -2.74 1.21
N LEU A 101 -16.01 -2.14 0.90
CA LEU A 101 -14.69 -2.78 1.04
C LEU A 101 -14.37 -3.28 2.47
N ALA A 102 -15.04 -2.74 3.49
CA ALA A 102 -14.77 -3.04 4.89
C ALA A 102 -15.53 -4.26 5.45
N THR A 103 -16.48 -4.84 4.73
CA THR A 103 -17.40 -5.84 5.28
C THR A 103 -17.18 -7.22 4.65
N LYS A 104 -16.81 -8.22 5.48
CA LYS A 104 -16.66 -9.63 5.07
C LYS A 104 -17.91 -10.22 4.40
N ASN A 105 -19.09 -9.65 4.68
CA ASN A 105 -20.38 -10.13 4.19
C ASN A 105 -20.81 -9.54 2.82
N GLN A 106 -19.92 -8.89 2.06
CA GLN A 106 -20.23 -8.32 0.73
C GLN A 106 -21.59 -7.59 0.69
N VAL A 107 -21.83 -6.73 1.68
CA VAL A 107 -23.07 -5.95 1.71
C VAL A 107 -22.90 -4.79 0.74
N ASN A 108 -23.82 -4.67 -0.21
CA ASN A 108 -23.88 -3.53 -1.10
C ASN A 108 -24.24 -2.29 -0.28
N PHE A 109 -23.45 -1.23 -0.44
CA PHE A 109 -23.65 0.03 0.24
C PHE A 109 -24.54 0.98 -0.57
N LEU A 110 -24.50 0.85 -1.90
CA LEU A 110 -25.43 1.46 -2.83
C LEU A 110 -26.03 0.32 -3.65
N ASP A 111 -27.36 0.30 -3.76
CA ASP A 111 -28.12 -0.71 -4.49
C ASP A 111 -28.98 -0.05 -5.56
N ASP A 112 -28.89 -0.56 -6.79
CA ASP A 112 -29.73 -0.21 -7.95
C ASP A 112 -29.88 1.31 -8.21
N VAL A 113 -28.79 2.07 -8.09
CA VAL A 113 -28.82 3.50 -8.40
C VAL A 113 -28.91 3.71 -9.91
N ARG A 114 -29.94 4.46 -10.34
CA ARG A 114 -30.19 4.84 -11.74
C ARG A 114 -30.56 6.30 -11.85
N PHE A 115 -29.78 7.08 -12.60
CA PHE A 115 -30.11 8.47 -12.90
C PHE A 115 -29.34 8.98 -14.11
N ASP A 116 -29.91 9.99 -14.76
CA ASP A 116 -29.28 10.74 -15.84
C ASP A 116 -29.23 12.21 -15.46
N ILE A 117 -28.07 12.83 -15.61
CA ILE A 117 -27.85 14.27 -15.44
C ILE A 117 -27.66 14.89 -16.81
N THR A 118 -28.50 15.86 -17.13
CA THR A 118 -28.40 16.61 -18.38
C THR A 118 -27.34 17.71 -18.30
N THR A 119 -26.76 18.08 -19.44
CA THR A 119 -25.87 19.23 -19.54
C THR A 119 -26.55 20.52 -19.07
N ALA A 120 -25.80 21.41 -18.42
CA ALA A 120 -26.29 22.69 -17.92
C ALA A 120 -27.47 22.59 -16.93
N SER A 121 -27.50 21.53 -16.11
CA SER A 121 -28.48 21.34 -15.04
C SER A 121 -27.82 21.33 -13.64
N LEU A 122 -28.55 21.80 -12.63
CA LEU A 122 -28.16 21.69 -11.22
C LEU A 122 -28.94 20.54 -10.58
N ASN A 123 -28.23 19.49 -10.17
CA ASN A 123 -28.81 18.32 -9.51
C ASN A 123 -28.37 18.31 -8.05
N ILE A 124 -29.32 18.16 -7.13
CA ILE A 124 -29.07 18.18 -5.69
C ILE A 124 -29.43 16.81 -5.11
N ILE A 125 -28.47 16.18 -4.43
CA ILE A 125 -28.67 14.91 -3.74
C ILE A 125 -28.94 15.20 -2.26
N ILE A 126 -30.14 14.83 -1.79
CA ILE A 126 -30.56 15.02 -0.39
C ILE A 126 -30.78 13.65 0.25
N SER A 127 -30.10 13.39 1.37
CA SER A 127 -30.34 12.19 2.18
C SER A 127 -29.78 12.36 3.60
N PRO A 128 -30.21 11.53 4.57
CA PRO A 128 -29.63 11.52 5.92
C PRO A 128 -28.11 11.25 5.93
N VAL A 129 -27.44 11.57 7.04
CA VAL A 129 -26.01 11.28 7.21
C VAL A 129 -25.77 9.76 7.19
N GLY A 130 -24.66 9.33 6.58
CA GLY A 130 -24.32 7.90 6.48
C GLY A 130 -24.98 7.12 5.34
N CYS A 131 -25.90 7.70 4.55
CA CYS A 131 -26.57 7.02 3.43
C CYS A 131 -25.72 6.88 2.15
N GLY A 132 -24.42 7.19 2.20
CA GLY A 132 -23.51 6.96 1.08
C GLY A 132 -23.47 7.98 -0.05
N LYS A 133 -23.88 9.23 0.21
CA LYS A 133 -23.68 10.35 -0.75
C LYS A 133 -22.22 10.54 -1.15
N SER A 134 -21.33 10.62 -0.17
CA SER A 134 -19.89 10.77 -0.44
C SER A 134 -19.35 9.58 -1.22
N THR A 135 -19.81 8.37 -0.89
CA THR A 135 -19.46 7.15 -1.62
C THR A 135 -19.96 7.19 -3.07
N LEU A 136 -21.17 7.68 -3.31
CA LEU A 136 -21.70 7.87 -4.67
C LEU A 136 -20.83 8.84 -5.48
N LEU A 137 -20.39 9.96 -4.88
CA LEU A 137 -19.49 10.91 -5.54
C LEU A 137 -18.10 10.31 -5.82
N CYS A 138 -17.51 9.58 -4.87
CA CYS A 138 -16.26 8.85 -5.08
C CYS A 138 -16.41 7.78 -6.18
N THR A 139 -17.60 7.20 -6.29
CA THR A 139 -17.91 6.23 -7.35
C THR A 139 -17.97 6.87 -8.73
N LEU A 140 -18.52 8.08 -8.85
CA LEU A 140 -18.47 8.85 -10.10
C LEU A 140 -17.04 9.22 -10.51
N LEU A 141 -16.14 9.38 -9.53
CA LEU A 141 -14.69 9.59 -9.75
C LEU A 141 -13.92 8.29 -10.07
N VAL A 142 -14.59 7.13 -10.09
CA VAL A 142 -13.96 5.81 -10.30
C VAL A 142 -12.99 5.43 -9.16
N GLU A 143 -13.19 5.97 -7.96
CA GLU A 143 -12.36 5.62 -6.79
C GLU A 143 -12.88 4.39 -6.03
N THR A 144 -14.10 3.95 -6.31
CA THR A 144 -14.73 2.78 -5.69
C THR A 144 -14.82 1.62 -6.67
N ILE A 145 -14.91 0.40 -6.12
CA ILE A 145 -15.08 -0.81 -6.91
C ILE A 145 -16.58 -1.00 -7.19
N LEU A 146 -16.91 -1.15 -8.47
CA LEU A 146 -18.23 -1.56 -8.92
C LEU A 146 -18.31 -3.08 -8.95
N SER A 147 -19.41 -3.64 -8.45
CA SER A 147 -19.69 -5.08 -8.60
C SER A 147 -20.30 -5.37 -9.98
N SER A 148 -21.12 -4.45 -10.48
CA SER A 148 -21.82 -4.52 -11.76
C SER A 148 -22.26 -3.10 -12.17
N GLY A 149 -22.87 -2.96 -13.35
CA GLY A 149 -23.39 -1.69 -13.85
C GLY A 149 -22.42 -0.93 -14.74
N ALA A 150 -22.89 0.21 -15.24
CA ALA A 150 -22.10 1.08 -16.10
C ALA A 150 -22.33 2.56 -15.76
N ILE A 151 -21.24 3.32 -15.71
CA ILE A 151 -21.24 4.76 -15.55
C ILE A 151 -20.68 5.39 -16.82
N HIS A 152 -21.45 6.28 -17.45
CA HIS A 152 -21.02 7.05 -18.61
C HIS A 152 -20.91 8.52 -18.20
N ILE A 153 -19.70 9.09 -18.31
CA ILE A 153 -19.42 10.49 -17.99
C ILE A 153 -18.65 11.10 -19.15
N ARG A 154 -19.09 12.27 -19.62
CA ARG A 154 -18.28 13.11 -20.52
C ARG A 154 -17.19 13.80 -19.71
N ARG A 155 -15.94 13.38 -19.91
CA ARG A 155 -14.79 13.76 -19.04
C ARG A 155 -14.09 15.06 -19.43
N ASP A 156 -14.48 15.68 -20.54
CA ASP A 156 -13.75 16.83 -21.11
C ASP A 156 -13.63 18.01 -20.14
N ASN A 157 -14.59 18.17 -19.21
CA ASN A 157 -14.61 19.23 -18.20
C ASN A 157 -15.23 18.72 -16.89
N MET A 158 -14.42 18.09 -16.03
CA MET A 158 -14.85 17.63 -14.69
C MET A 158 -14.00 18.28 -13.60
N ALA A 159 -14.65 18.85 -12.58
CA ALA A 159 -14.01 19.35 -11.38
C ALA A 159 -14.70 18.74 -10.15
N PHE A 160 -13.93 18.50 -9.09
CA PHE A 160 -14.42 17.91 -7.85
C PHE A 160 -13.94 18.71 -6.65
N CYS A 161 -14.85 18.99 -5.72
CA CYS A 161 -14.54 19.64 -4.44
C CYS A 161 -14.82 18.65 -3.31
N HIS A 162 -13.78 18.33 -2.55
CA HIS A 162 -13.90 17.44 -1.39
C HIS A 162 -14.50 18.17 -0.17
N GLN A 163 -15.10 17.42 0.75
CA GLN A 163 -15.72 17.98 1.97
C GLN A 163 -14.71 18.69 2.89
N ASN A 164 -13.48 18.19 2.94
CA ASN A 164 -12.41 18.66 3.84
C ASN A 164 -11.33 19.44 3.08
N ALA A 165 -11.72 20.36 2.19
CA ALA A 165 -10.78 21.20 1.44
C ALA A 165 -10.02 22.18 2.34
#